data_AF-A0A9D9PPU1-F1
#
_entry.id   AF-A0A9D9PPU1-F1
#
_cell.length_a   1.000
_cell.length_b   1.000
_cell.length_c   1.000
_cell.angle_alpha   90.00
_cell.angle_beta   90.00
_cell.angle_gamma   90.00
#
_symmetry.space_group_name_H-M   'P 1'
#
loop_
_entity.id
_entity.type
_entity.pdbx_description
1 polymer ?
#
loop_
_entity_poly.entity_id
_entity_poly.type
_entity_poly.pdbx_seq_one_letter_code
_entity_poly.pdbx_strand_id
1 'polypeptide(L)'
;MALYRSLVYRELKLTWKHYILYLVLYMLMAGLFTLPFIILPQENLYKTIGLEEIFLKVLAIFLALLGALTSGTPNNIIKMDVDSGWKRYSYSLPVTSGEKAMADLIVKLVYFILFGLLAVVSSAIIGGRSGYGLFCFTLNVYLIMSSVFWIFDAIENESVGIGFNSAIARII
;
A
#
# COMPACT_ATOMS: atom_id res chain seq x y z
N MET A 1 -21.66 6.65 -17.74
CA MET A 1 -20.19 6.40 -17.83
C MET A 1 -19.31 7.62 -17.55
N ALA A 2 -19.66 8.83 -17.99
CA ALA A 2 -18.85 10.04 -17.71
C ALA A 2 -18.70 10.34 -16.21
N LEU A 3 -19.78 10.11 -15.44
CA LEU A 3 -19.79 10.30 -13.98
C LEU A 3 -18.79 9.38 -13.26
N TYR A 4 -18.73 8.10 -13.64
CA TYR A 4 -17.77 7.14 -13.07
C TYR A 4 -16.31 7.54 -13.32
N ARG A 5 -15.98 7.99 -14.54
CA ARG A 5 -14.64 8.48 -14.87
C ARG A 5 -14.27 9.71 -14.03
N SER A 6 -15.21 10.62 -13.79
CA SER A 6 -14.97 11.79 -12.94
C SER A 6 -14.78 11.42 -11.47
N LEU A 7 -15.46 10.38 -10.97
CA LEU A 7 -15.27 9.88 -9.61
C LEU A 7 -13.89 9.26 -9.43
N VAL A 8 -13.46 8.39 -10.35
CA VAL A 8 -12.11 7.80 -10.30
C VAL A 8 -11.03 8.89 -10.37
N TYR A 9 -11.19 9.88 -11.25
CA TYR A 9 -10.23 10.98 -11.34
C TYR A 9 -10.16 11.82 -10.06
N ARG A 10 -11.30 12.04 -9.41
CA ARG A 10 -11.39 12.73 -8.13
C ARG A 10 -10.67 11.95 -7.02
N GLU A 11 -11.01 10.68 -6.85
CA GLU A 11 -10.38 9.81 -5.83
C GLU A 11 -8.87 9.73 -6.04
N LEU A 12 -8.43 9.61 -7.29
CA LEU A 12 -7.01 9.63 -7.64
C LEU A 12 -6.36 10.98 -7.27
N LYS A 13 -6.98 12.12 -7.59
CA LYS A 13 -6.45 13.45 -7.26
C LYS A 13 -6.35 13.71 -5.75
N LEU A 14 -7.33 13.23 -4.98
CA LEU A 14 -7.36 13.35 -3.52
C LEU A 14 -6.25 12.52 -2.87
N THR A 15 -6.07 11.29 -3.33
CA THR A 15 -5.12 10.33 -2.75
C THR A 15 -3.69 10.49 -3.29
N TRP A 16 -3.51 11.21 -4.42
CA TRP A 16 -2.22 11.37 -5.10
C TRP A 16 -1.07 11.82 -4.19
N LYS A 17 -1.31 12.80 -3.31
CA LYS A 17 -0.26 13.29 -2.38
C LYS A 17 0.17 12.23 -1.38
N HIS A 18 -0.79 11.44 -0.90
CA HIS A 18 -0.56 10.37 0.06
C HIS A 18 0.25 9.24 -0.59
N TYR A 19 -0.13 8.82 -1.79
CA TYR A 19 0.59 7.79 -2.55
C TYR A 19 1.97 8.25 -3.03
N ILE A 20 2.15 9.52 -3.40
CA ILE A 20 3.50 10.05 -3.69
C ILE A 20 4.39 9.94 -2.46
N LEU A 21 3.90 10.34 -1.29
CA LEU A 21 4.69 10.27 -0.06
C LEU A 21 5.12 8.83 0.22
N TYR A 22 4.21 7.88 0.04
CA TYR A 22 4.51 6.45 0.18
C TYR A 22 5.48 5.93 -0.88
N LEU A 23 5.38 6.40 -2.12
CA LEU A 23 6.33 6.06 -3.17
C LEU A 23 7.73 6.57 -2.81
N VAL A 24 7.84 7.80 -2.35
CA VAL A 24 9.12 8.38 -1.88
C VAL A 24 9.67 7.58 -0.70
N LEU A 25 8.83 7.25 0.29
CA LEU A 25 9.22 6.45 1.44
C LEU A 25 9.70 5.06 1.03
N TYR A 26 8.99 4.42 0.10
CA TYR A 26 9.34 3.12 -0.46
C TYR A 26 10.70 3.17 -1.16
N MET A 27 10.93 4.16 -2.02
CA MET A 27 12.21 4.35 -2.72
C MET A 27 13.35 4.64 -1.74
N LEU A 28 13.10 5.44 -0.70
CA LEU A 28 14.08 5.76 0.33
C LEU A 28 14.45 4.51 1.14
N MET A 29 13.47 3.70 1.52
CA MET A 29 13.68 2.45 2.23
C MET A 29 14.44 1.44 1.35
N ALA A 30 14.03 1.26 0.09
CA ALA A 30 14.74 0.43 -0.88
C ALA A 30 16.19 0.90 -1.09
N GLY A 31 16.42 2.20 -1.15
CA GLY A 31 17.76 2.80 -1.24
C GLY A 31 18.62 2.51 0.00
N LEU A 32 18.09 2.75 1.20
CA LEU A 32 18.79 2.47 2.46
C LEU A 32 19.19 0.99 2.58
N PHE A 33 18.32 0.10 2.12
CA PHE A 33 18.56 -1.34 2.18
C PHE A 33 19.52 -1.85 1.10
N THR A 34 19.67 -1.14 -0.02
CA THR A 34 20.63 -1.49 -1.08
C THR A 34 22.03 -0.89 -0.83
N LEU A 35 22.14 0.19 -0.05
CA LEU A 35 23.42 0.85 0.29
C LEU A 35 24.51 -0.09 0.86
N PRO A 36 24.22 -0.99 1.83
CA PRO A 36 25.23 -1.90 2.37
C PRO A 36 25.87 -2.78 1.30
N PHE A 37 25.09 -3.21 0.30
CA PHE A 37 25.57 -4.04 -0.81
C PHE A 37 26.47 -3.28 -1.79
N ILE A 38 26.37 -1.94 -1.83
CA ILE A 38 27.20 -1.07 -2.68
C ILE A 38 28.52 -0.72 -1.97
N ILE A 39 28.46 -0.47 -0.65
CA ILE A 39 29.58 0.07 0.13
C ILE A 39 30.55 -1.02 0.59
N LEU A 40 30.05 -2.20 0.95
CA LEU A 40 30.90 -3.26 1.50
C LEU A 40 31.54 -4.08 0.36
N PRO A 41 32.88 -4.18 0.31
CA PRO A 41 33.56 -4.97 -0.72
C PRO A 41 33.16 -6.45 -0.62
N GLN A 42 32.78 -7.02 -1.76
CA GLN A 42 32.25 -8.38 -1.91
C GLN A 42 33.21 -9.48 -1.40
N GLU A 43 34.45 -9.17 -1.07
CA GLU A 43 35.42 -10.20 -0.71
C GLU A 43 35.36 -10.59 0.78
N ASN A 44 34.82 -9.72 1.64
CA ASN A 44 34.80 -9.93 3.10
C ASN A 44 33.43 -10.34 3.67
N LEU A 45 32.34 -10.21 2.91
CA LEU A 45 30.99 -10.62 3.35
C LEU A 45 30.63 -12.07 3.01
N TYR A 46 31.30 -12.68 2.03
CA TYR A 46 30.87 -13.93 1.40
C TYR A 46 31.33 -15.19 2.15
N LYS A 47 32.05 -15.04 3.26
CA LYS A 47 32.62 -16.15 4.03
C LYS A 47 31.71 -16.66 5.16
N THR A 48 30.58 -16.01 5.43
CA THR A 48 29.62 -16.42 6.47
C THR A 48 28.34 -16.96 5.83
N ILE A 49 28.44 -18.18 5.33
CA ILE A 49 27.35 -18.97 4.75
C ILE A 49 26.18 -19.00 5.75
N GLY A 50 25.08 -18.30 5.45
CA GLY A 50 23.82 -18.30 6.21
C GLY A 50 23.32 -16.92 6.65
N LEU A 51 24.20 -15.96 6.97
CA LEU A 51 23.79 -14.62 7.42
C LEU A 51 23.26 -13.74 6.28
N GLU A 52 23.82 -13.89 5.08
CA GLU A 52 23.40 -13.15 3.88
C GLU A 52 21.98 -13.49 3.45
N GLU A 53 21.64 -14.78 3.39
CA GLU A 53 20.30 -15.22 2.96
C GLU A 53 19.22 -14.79 3.95
N ILE A 54 19.53 -14.80 5.26
CA ILE A 54 18.64 -14.29 6.30
C ILE A 54 18.45 -12.78 6.15
N PHE A 55 19.53 -12.02 5.94
CA PHE A 55 19.47 -10.58 5.76
C PHE A 55 18.65 -10.19 4.51
N LEU A 56 18.86 -10.87 3.39
CA LEU A 56 18.09 -10.67 2.16
C LEU A 56 16.60 -10.99 2.35
N LYS A 57 16.26 -12.06 3.08
CA LYS A 57 14.86 -12.42 3.40
C LYS A 57 14.21 -11.38 4.31
N VAL A 58 14.91 -10.90 5.34
CA VAL A 58 14.41 -9.85 6.25
C VAL A 58 14.13 -8.56 5.49
N LEU A 59 15.05 -8.17 4.61
CA LEU A 59 14.93 -7.00 3.76
C LEU A 59 13.73 -7.11 2.80
N ALA A 60 13.57 -8.27 2.17
CA ALA A 60 12.41 -8.58 1.34
C ALA A 60 11.08 -8.49 2.12
N ILE A 61 11.04 -8.98 3.36
CA ILE A 61 9.86 -8.86 4.24
C ILE A 61 9.52 -7.40 4.50
N PHE A 62 10.51 -6.56 4.85
CA PHE A 62 10.26 -5.14 5.11
C PHE A 62 9.75 -4.39 3.88
N LEU A 63 10.32 -4.66 2.70
CA LEU A 63 9.83 -4.08 1.44
C LEU A 63 8.41 -4.54 1.09
N ALA A 64 8.13 -5.84 1.24
CA ALA A 64 6.81 -6.40 1.01
C ALA A 64 5.77 -5.83 1.98
N LEU A 65 6.14 -5.68 3.26
CA LEU A 65 5.26 -5.16 4.29
C LEU A 65 4.98 -3.66 4.08
N LEU A 66 5.98 -2.89 3.67
CA LEU A 66 5.80 -1.48 3.36
C LEU A 66 4.90 -1.32 2.12
N GLY A 67 5.12 -2.11 1.06
CA GLY A 67 4.22 -2.14 -0.10
C GLY A 67 2.78 -2.53 0.29
N ALA A 68 2.61 -3.55 1.13
CA ALA A 68 1.29 -4.02 1.57
C ALA A 68 0.56 -3.00 2.45
N LEU A 69 1.30 -2.28 3.30
CA LEU A 69 0.73 -1.23 4.14
C LEU A 69 0.20 -0.07 3.27
N THR A 70 0.92 0.27 2.20
CA THR A 70 0.49 1.34 1.27
C THR A 70 -0.74 0.98 0.44
N SER A 71 -0.91 -0.28 0.07
CA SER A 71 -2.09 -0.75 -0.67
C SER A 71 -3.31 -0.95 0.21
N GLY A 72 -3.14 -1.08 1.52
CA GLY A 72 -4.22 -1.43 2.46
C GLY A 72 -4.57 -0.37 3.50
N THR A 73 -3.84 0.75 3.59
CA THR A 73 -4.25 1.85 4.49
C THR A 73 -5.58 2.47 4.06
N PRO A 74 -6.50 2.71 5.01
CA PRO A 74 -7.78 3.35 4.72
C PRO A 74 -7.56 4.78 4.21
N ASN A 75 -8.04 5.05 3.00
CA ASN A 75 -8.15 6.41 2.52
C ASN A 75 -9.25 7.07 3.36
N ASN A 76 -8.88 8.07 4.18
CA ASN A 76 -9.82 8.88 4.98
C ASN A 76 -10.68 9.79 4.08
N ILE A 77 -11.39 9.21 3.10
CA ILE A 77 -12.07 9.89 2.00
C ILE A 77 -13.10 10.89 2.54
N ILE A 78 -13.75 10.58 3.67
CA ILE A 78 -14.73 11.48 4.31
C ILE A 78 -14.07 12.79 4.78
N LYS A 79 -12.89 12.71 5.38
CA LYS A 79 -12.14 13.91 5.80
C LYS A 79 -11.62 14.68 4.59
N MET A 80 -11.08 13.96 3.60
CA MET A 80 -10.59 14.54 2.34
C MET A 80 -11.70 15.23 1.54
N ASP A 81 -12.94 14.73 1.60
CA ASP A 81 -14.12 15.31 0.94
C ASP A 81 -14.59 16.63 1.58
N VAL A 82 -14.40 16.76 2.89
CA VAL A 82 -14.67 17.99 3.63
C VAL A 82 -13.61 19.04 3.30
N ASP A 83 -12.33 18.65 3.35
CA ASP A 83 -11.20 19.57 3.14
C ASP A 83 -11.10 20.07 1.69
N SER A 84 -11.51 19.25 0.71
CA SER A 84 -11.50 19.62 -0.72
C SER A 84 -12.76 20.37 -1.17
N GLY A 85 -13.73 20.60 -0.28
CA GLY A 85 -15.00 21.27 -0.60
C GLY A 85 -15.94 20.44 -1.48
N TRP A 86 -15.57 19.20 -1.80
CA TRP A 86 -16.32 18.30 -2.66
C TRP A 86 -17.64 17.85 -2.07
N LYS A 87 -17.76 17.87 -0.73
CA LYS A 87 -19.03 17.64 -0.03
C LYS A 87 -20.16 18.54 -0.54
N ARG A 88 -19.85 19.75 -1.04
CA ARG A 88 -20.84 20.66 -1.64
C ARG A 88 -21.36 20.16 -3.00
N TYR A 89 -20.50 19.53 -3.79
CA TYR A 89 -20.85 18.98 -5.10
C TYR A 89 -21.65 17.67 -4.98
N SER A 90 -21.42 16.85 -3.94
CA SER A 90 -22.23 15.64 -3.69
C SER A 90 -23.70 15.93 -3.36
N TYR A 91 -24.05 17.14 -2.92
CA TYR A 91 -25.45 17.55 -2.77
C TYR A 91 -26.13 17.85 -4.11
N SER A 92 -25.37 18.24 -5.14
CA SER A 92 -25.91 18.54 -6.48
C SER A 92 -26.03 17.31 -7.38
N LEU A 93 -25.23 16.27 -7.12
CA LEU A 93 -25.25 14.99 -7.81
C LEU A 93 -25.20 13.88 -6.75
N PRO A 94 -26.35 13.29 -6.36
CA PRO A 94 -26.36 12.22 -5.37
C PRO A 94 -25.67 10.99 -5.95
N VAL A 95 -24.40 10.80 -5.57
CA VAL A 95 -23.62 9.62 -5.91
C VAL A 95 -24.06 8.50 -4.97
N THR A 96 -24.35 7.31 -5.51
CA THR A 96 -24.70 6.17 -4.67
C THR A 96 -23.47 5.68 -3.89
N SER A 97 -23.69 5.14 -2.69
CA SER A 97 -22.61 4.60 -1.85
C SER A 97 -21.80 3.49 -2.56
N GLY A 98 -22.48 2.67 -3.38
CA GLY A 98 -21.85 1.63 -4.18
C GLY A 98 -20.91 2.17 -5.26
N GLU A 99 -21.30 3.21 -5.99
CA GLU A 99 -20.43 3.82 -7.02
C GLU A 99 -19.16 4.43 -6.42
N LYS A 100 -19.27 4.99 -5.21
CA LYS A 100 -18.12 5.54 -4.47
C LYS A 100 -17.17 4.44 -4.00
N ALA A 101 -17.71 3.37 -3.41
CA ALA A 101 -16.92 2.22 -2.98
C ALA A 101 -16.18 1.55 -4.15
N MET A 102 -16.84 1.44 -5.32
CA MET A 102 -16.23 0.85 -6.50
C MET A 102 -15.12 1.72 -7.10
N ALA A 103 -15.26 3.05 -7.04
CA ALA A 103 -14.20 3.97 -7.46
C ALA A 103 -12.96 3.89 -6.55
N ASP A 104 -13.14 3.84 -5.22
CA ASP A 104 -12.04 3.65 -4.27
C ASP A 104 -11.34 2.30 -4.46
N LEU A 105 -12.10 1.22 -4.65
CA LEU A 105 -11.55 -0.11 -4.92
C LEU A 105 -10.66 -0.11 -6.17
N ILE A 106 -11.10 0.51 -7.27
CA ILE A 106 -10.30 0.60 -8.50
C ILE A 106 -8.99 1.35 -8.26
N VAL A 107 -9.03 2.47 -7.52
CA VAL A 107 -7.83 3.24 -7.21
C VAL A 107 -6.86 2.42 -6.35
N LYS A 108 -7.36 1.75 -5.31
CA LYS A 108 -6.57 0.84 -4.46
C LYS A 108 -5.94 -0.30 -5.27
N LEU A 109 -6.67 -0.88 -6.22
CA LEU A 109 -6.19 -1.96 -7.09
C LEU A 109 -5.06 -1.47 -8.02
N VAL A 110 -5.17 -0.26 -8.57
CA VAL A 110 -4.09 0.35 -9.38
C VAL A 110 -2.81 0.51 -8.55
N TYR A 111 -2.91 1.03 -7.33
CA TYR A 111 -1.73 1.19 -6.47
C TYR A 111 -1.21 -0.15 -5.94
N PHE A 112 -2.08 -1.13 -5.67
CA PHE A 112 -1.68 -2.50 -5.35
C PHE A 112 -0.82 -3.11 -6.47
N ILE A 113 -1.24 -2.99 -7.73
CA ILE A 113 -0.43 -3.46 -8.86
C ILE A 113 0.90 -2.71 -8.94
N LEU A 114 0.89 -1.39 -8.75
CA LEU A 114 2.08 -0.56 -8.81
C LEU A 114 3.12 -0.94 -7.73
N PHE A 115 2.70 -1.05 -6.47
CA PHE A 115 3.59 -1.45 -5.37
C PHE A 115 4.00 -2.92 -5.44
N GLY A 116 3.13 -3.80 -5.95
CA GLY A 116 3.48 -5.18 -6.26
C GLY A 116 4.58 -5.27 -7.31
N LEU A 117 4.49 -4.49 -8.39
CA LEU A 117 5.54 -4.40 -9.41
C LEU A 117 6.84 -3.84 -8.84
N LEU A 118 6.79 -2.82 -7.98
CA LEU A 118 7.98 -2.29 -7.32
C LEU A 118 8.62 -3.33 -6.38
N ALA A 119 7.83 -4.12 -5.65
CA ALA A 119 8.32 -5.23 -4.81
C ALA A 119 9.01 -6.32 -5.64
N VAL A 120 8.45 -6.62 -6.82
CA VAL A 120 9.07 -7.54 -7.79
C VAL A 120 10.39 -6.98 -8.31
N VAL A 121 10.43 -5.72 -8.74
CA VAL A 121 11.64 -5.10 -9.29
C VAL A 121 12.74 -4.99 -8.23
N SER A 122 12.39 -4.56 -7.01
CA SER A 122 13.34 -4.49 -5.90
C SER A 122 13.88 -5.87 -5.51
N SER A 123 13.02 -6.88 -5.39
CA SER A 123 13.47 -8.26 -5.13
C SER A 123 14.32 -8.83 -6.26
N ALA A 124 14.10 -8.44 -7.52
CA ALA A 124 14.97 -8.83 -8.63
C ALA A 124 16.36 -8.18 -8.57
N ILE A 125 16.42 -6.89 -8.22
CA ILE A 125 17.69 -6.15 -8.03
C ILE A 125 18.50 -6.76 -6.88
N ILE A 126 17.83 -7.07 -5.77
CA ILE A 126 18.44 -7.64 -4.56
C ILE A 126 18.80 -9.12 -4.76
N GLY A 127 17.91 -9.87 -5.41
CA GLY A 127 17.96 -11.32 -5.58
C GLY A 127 18.62 -11.80 -6.87
N GLY A 128 19.24 -10.93 -7.65
CA GLY A 128 19.93 -11.27 -8.91
C GLY A 128 20.99 -12.38 -8.79
N ARG A 129 21.38 -12.75 -7.57
CA ARG A 129 22.24 -13.91 -7.24
C ARG A 129 21.56 -15.02 -6.41
N SER A 130 20.42 -14.78 -5.76
CA SER A 130 19.77 -15.73 -4.83
C SER A 130 18.71 -16.64 -5.49
N GLY A 131 18.42 -16.45 -6.78
CA GLY A 131 17.49 -17.29 -7.55
C GLY A 131 16.00 -17.03 -7.28
N TYR A 132 15.14 -17.80 -7.97
CA TYR A 132 13.67 -17.66 -7.98
C TYR A 132 12.99 -17.75 -6.60
N GLY A 133 13.65 -18.36 -5.60
CA GLY A 133 13.06 -18.55 -4.28
C GLY A 133 12.77 -17.25 -3.53
N LEU A 134 13.64 -16.25 -3.65
CA LEU A 134 13.52 -14.98 -2.93
C LEU A 134 12.41 -14.09 -3.53
N PHE A 135 12.25 -14.16 -4.85
CA PHE A 135 11.15 -13.56 -5.58
C PHE A 135 9.79 -14.11 -5.10
N CYS A 136 9.61 -15.44 -5.14
CA CYS A 136 8.38 -16.08 -4.72
C CYS A 136 8.07 -15.79 -3.24
N PHE A 137 9.09 -15.78 -2.38
CA PHE A 137 8.93 -15.44 -0.98
C PHE A 137 8.45 -14.00 -0.77
N THR A 138 9.07 -13.03 -1.42
CA THR A 138 8.69 -11.61 -1.34
C THR A 138 7.25 -11.39 -1.80
N LEU A 139 6.88 -12.02 -2.92
CA LEU A 139 5.55 -11.89 -3.51
C LEU A 139 4.48 -12.54 -2.61
N ASN A 140 4.75 -13.72 -2.04
CA ASN A 140 3.85 -14.36 -1.09
C ASN A 140 3.64 -13.50 0.17
N VAL A 141 4.71 -12.95 0.73
CA VAL A 141 4.62 -12.05 1.90
C VAL A 141 3.80 -10.80 1.55
N TYR A 142 4.03 -10.22 0.38
CA TYR A 142 3.28 -9.05 -0.10
C TYR A 142 1.78 -9.35 -0.23
N LEU A 143 1.41 -10.47 -0.85
CA LEU A 143 0.01 -10.88 -1.02
C LEU A 143 -0.69 -11.16 0.31
N ILE A 144 -0.03 -11.89 1.22
CA ILE A 144 -0.58 -12.19 2.55
C ILE A 144 -0.77 -10.92 3.35
N MET A 145 0.23 -10.04 3.38
CA MET A 145 0.11 -8.79 4.15
C MET A 145 -0.94 -7.86 3.55
N SER A 146 -0.99 -7.72 2.22
CA SER A 146 -1.98 -6.85 1.58
C SER A 146 -3.41 -7.37 1.77
N SER A 147 -3.62 -8.69 1.78
CA SER A 147 -4.94 -9.26 2.06
C SER A 147 -5.38 -9.00 3.50
N VAL A 148 -4.46 -9.11 4.46
CA VAL A 148 -4.73 -8.78 5.87
C VAL A 148 -5.11 -7.31 6.03
N PHE A 149 -4.36 -6.38 5.41
CA PHE A 149 -4.71 -4.95 5.49
C PHE A 149 -6.05 -4.63 4.81
N TRP A 150 -6.37 -5.29 3.70
CA TRP A 150 -7.67 -5.13 3.04
C TRP A 150 -8.84 -5.65 3.90
N ILE A 151 -8.62 -6.73 4.66
CA ILE A 151 -9.62 -7.22 5.63
C ILE A 151 -9.81 -6.18 6.73
N PHE A 152 -8.74 -5.59 7.27
CA PHE A 152 -8.84 -4.53 8.28
C PHE A 152 -9.56 -3.29 7.75
N ASP A 153 -9.25 -2.84 6.54
CA ASP A 153 -9.91 -1.72 5.87
C ASP A 153 -11.40 -2.01 5.61
N ALA A 154 -11.76 -3.24 5.23
CA ALA A 154 -13.16 -3.64 5.08
C ALA A 154 -13.93 -3.56 6.42
N ILE A 155 -13.34 -4.07 7.51
CA ILE A 155 -13.93 -4.01 8.85
C ILE A 155 -14.08 -2.55 9.33
N GLU A 156 -13.07 -1.71 9.12
CA GLU A 156 -13.09 -0.31 9.54
C GLU A 156 -14.14 0.47 8.73
N ASN A 157 -14.26 0.25 7.43
CA ASN A 157 -15.29 0.89 6.60
C ASN A 157 -16.72 0.44 6.96
N GLU A 158 -16.95 -0.82 7.32
CA GLU A 158 -18.25 -1.29 7.84
C GLU A 158 -18.59 -0.67 9.20
N SER A 159 -17.60 -0.47 10.07
CA SER A 159 -17.76 0.18 11.38
C SER A 159 -18.09 1.68 11.29
N VAL A 160 -17.78 2.30 10.15
CA VAL A 160 -18.12 3.70 9.83
C VAL A 160 -19.46 3.79 9.10
N GLY A 161 -19.84 2.77 8.32
CA GLY A 161 -21.14 2.68 7.62
C GLY A 161 -22.31 2.30 8.52
N ILE A 162 -22.09 1.39 9.47
CA ILE A 162 -22.95 1.21 10.63
C ILE A 162 -22.46 2.25 11.62
N GLY A 163 -23.06 3.43 11.65
CA GLY A 163 -22.65 4.44 12.62
C GLY A 163 -22.53 3.80 14.00
N PHE A 164 -21.29 3.55 14.45
CA PHE A 164 -20.96 3.50 15.85
C PHE A 164 -21.14 4.93 16.32
N ASN A 165 -22.43 5.23 16.49
CA ASN A 165 -22.97 6.32 17.22
C ASN A 165 -22.10 6.37 18.48
N SER A 166 -21.53 7.53 18.72
CA SER A 166 -20.75 7.92 19.90
C SER A 166 -21.53 7.79 21.22
N ALA A 167 -22.53 6.90 21.26
CA ALA A 167 -23.40 6.54 22.36
C ALA A 167 -22.98 5.22 23.03
N ILE A 168 -22.34 4.26 22.33
CA ILE A 168 -21.92 2.98 22.96
C ILE A 168 -20.58 3.12 23.70
N ALA A 169 -19.69 4.01 23.25
CA ALA A 169 -18.44 4.32 23.96
C ALA A 169 -18.65 5.15 25.26
N ARG A 170 -19.90 5.39 25.69
CA ARG A 170 -20.24 5.98 26.99
C ARG A 170 -20.79 4.97 28.00
N ILE A 171 -20.83 3.67 27.66
CA ILE A 171 -21.41 2.62 28.51
C ILE A 171 -20.36 1.59 28.99
N ILE A 172 -19.09 1.76 28.65
CA ILE A 172 -17.97 1.08 29.33
C ILE A 172 -17.12 2.15 30.01
#